data_AF-A0A081NEI1-F1
#
_entry.id   AF-A0A081NEI1-F1
#
_cell.length_a   1.000
_cell.length_b   1.000
_cell.length_c   1.000
_cell.angle_alpha   90.00
_cell.angle_beta   90.00
_cell.angle_gamma   90.00
#
_symmetry.space_group_name_H-M   'P 1'
#
loop_
_entity.id
_entity.type
_entity.pdbx_description
1 polymer ?
#
loop_
_entity_poly.entity_id
_entity_poly.type
_entity_poly.pdbx_seq_one_letter_code
_entity_poly.pdbx_strand_id
1 'polypeptide(L)'
;MNEPMTTPEQFEAARHLIRDAGLPMPPIPKGISEKLFRPQDTNYFTSRTNTPGPWSLGWFLEEVEYGNPQSYVMIGIDGHGQESSATHFYLVEEDIAFFHQSQMISPSNPELEESLSDQYDLMAIIAVATAQAKEKGQMAEESRLVIVRPTYRHPFWGIQPRPGHPIDWKDAEDALLDASNWLAKRMH
;
A
#
# COMPACT_ATOMS: atom_id res chain seq x y z
N MET A 1 9.15 32.82 3.78
CA MET A 1 9.79 31.49 3.80
C MET A 1 8.97 30.65 4.75
N ASN A 2 8.24 29.66 4.25
CA ASN A 2 7.46 28.77 5.11
C ASN A 2 8.42 27.80 5.78
N GLU A 3 8.33 27.68 7.10
CA GLU A 3 9.06 26.68 7.86
C GLU A 3 8.63 25.28 7.39
N PRO A 4 9.57 24.32 7.29
CA PRO A 4 9.23 22.94 6.98
C PRO A 4 8.31 22.39 8.06
N MET A 5 7.13 21.91 7.69
CA MET A 5 6.17 21.34 8.64
C MET A 5 6.78 20.15 9.37
N THR A 6 6.44 20.02 10.66
CA THR A 6 6.83 18.87 11.49
C THR A 6 6.09 17.61 11.05
N THR A 7 6.62 16.43 11.35
CA THR A 7 6.01 15.19 10.86
C THR A 7 4.57 14.92 11.35
N PRO A 8 4.19 15.23 12.60
CA PRO A 8 2.80 15.12 13.03
C PRO A 8 1.84 15.96 12.17
N GLU A 9 2.28 17.15 11.74
CA GLU A 9 1.50 18.03 10.86
C GLU A 9 1.44 17.47 9.42
N GLN A 10 2.49 16.81 8.95
CA GLN A 10 2.50 16.15 7.63
C GLN A 10 1.51 14.99 7.57
N PHE A 11 1.44 14.17 8.62
CA PHE A 11 0.48 13.07 8.66
C PHE A 11 -0.97 13.59 8.75
N GLU A 12 -1.21 14.67 9.48
CA GLU A 12 -2.51 15.32 9.50
C GLU A 12 -2.87 15.94 8.16
N ALA A 13 -1.92 16.56 7.46
CA ALA A 13 -2.14 17.06 6.11
C ALA A 13 -2.45 15.94 5.11
N ALA A 14 -1.81 14.77 5.25
CA ALA A 14 -2.15 13.58 4.47
C ALA A 14 -3.59 13.12 4.73
N ARG A 15 -4.00 13.06 6.01
CA ARG A 15 -5.39 12.74 6.38
C ARG A 15 -6.38 13.75 5.80
N HIS A 16 -6.09 15.03 5.89
CA HIS A 16 -6.92 16.08 5.31
C HIS A 16 -7.07 15.89 3.80
N LEU A 17 -5.96 15.69 3.08
CA LEU A 17 -5.99 15.47 1.63
C LEU A 17 -6.91 14.30 1.24
N ILE A 18 -6.76 13.15 1.91
CA ILE A 18 -7.52 11.93 1.60
C ILE A 18 -9.00 12.09 1.96
N ARG A 19 -9.28 12.61 3.15
CA ARG A 19 -10.65 12.82 3.63
C ARG A 19 -11.39 13.86 2.79
N ASP A 20 -10.73 14.95 2.39
CA ASP A 20 -11.35 15.99 1.57
C ASP A 20 -11.66 15.49 0.15
N ALA A 21 -11.03 14.40 -0.29
CA ALA A 21 -11.38 13.65 -1.49
C ALA A 21 -12.49 12.60 -1.28
N GLY A 22 -13.06 12.52 -0.07
CA GLY A 22 -14.11 11.57 0.32
C GLY A 22 -13.61 10.16 0.57
N LEU A 23 -12.30 9.94 0.65
CA LEU A 23 -11.72 8.60 0.73
C LEU A 23 -11.41 8.22 2.17
N PRO A 24 -11.50 6.93 2.54
CA PRO A 24 -11.05 6.46 3.84
C PRO A 24 -9.53 6.53 3.92
N MET A 25 -9.00 6.67 5.14
CA MET A 25 -7.56 6.62 5.38
C MET A 25 -7.09 5.16 5.46
N PRO A 26 -6.08 4.73 4.70
CA PRO A 26 -5.54 3.37 4.80
C PRO A 26 -4.81 3.16 6.13
N PRO A 27 -4.58 1.88 6.53
CA PRO A 27 -3.90 1.55 7.78
C PRO A 27 -2.40 1.87 7.65
N ILE A 28 -1.97 3.01 8.22
CA ILE A 28 -0.55 3.38 8.29
C ILE A 28 0.00 3.06 9.68
N PRO A 29 1.04 2.20 9.79
CA PRO A 29 1.71 1.94 11.05
C PRO A 29 2.24 3.22 11.70
N LYS A 30 2.02 3.38 13.01
CA LYS A 30 2.40 4.59 13.76
C LYS A 30 3.86 4.98 13.54
N GLY A 31 4.78 4.02 13.64
CA GLY A 31 6.22 4.27 13.50
C GLY A 31 6.65 4.80 12.12
N ILE A 32 5.87 4.52 11.06
CA ILE A 32 6.13 5.04 9.70
C ILE A 32 5.41 6.36 9.48
N SER A 33 4.21 6.54 10.05
CA SER A 33 3.46 7.81 9.96
C SER A 33 4.27 9.02 10.49
N GLU A 34 5.11 8.79 11.50
CA GLU A 34 6.03 9.78 12.09
C GLU A 34 7.22 10.14 11.20
N LYS A 35 7.32 9.57 9.99
CA LYS A 35 8.34 9.88 8.98
C LYS A 35 7.76 10.48 7.70
N LEU A 36 6.44 10.65 7.63
CA LEU A 36 5.78 11.19 6.46
C LEU A 36 6.20 12.64 6.18
N PHE A 37 6.43 12.94 4.92
CA PHE A 37 6.56 14.30 4.43
C PHE A 37 5.96 14.40 3.03
N ARG A 38 5.57 15.61 2.64
CA ARG A 38 5.11 15.94 1.29
C ARG A 38 6.30 16.33 0.41
N PRO A 39 6.63 15.58 -0.65
CA PRO A 39 7.70 15.98 -1.57
C PRO A 39 7.24 17.18 -2.40
N GLN A 40 7.93 18.31 -2.29
CA GLN A 40 7.65 19.51 -3.08
C GLN A 40 6.14 19.89 -3.06
N ASP A 41 5.59 20.36 -4.18
CA ASP A 41 4.17 20.72 -4.34
C ASP A 41 3.36 19.57 -5.00
N THR A 42 3.54 18.35 -4.49
CA THR A 42 2.84 17.15 -5.00
C THR A 42 1.56 16.88 -4.22
N ASN A 43 0.63 16.06 -4.72
CA ASN A 43 -0.55 15.64 -3.95
C ASN A 43 -0.37 14.26 -3.30
N TYR A 44 0.85 13.95 -2.85
CA TYR A 44 1.13 12.73 -2.10
C TYR A 44 2.17 12.96 -1.01
N PHE A 45 2.18 12.04 -0.06
CA PHE A 45 3.06 12.00 1.09
C PHE A 45 3.83 10.68 1.06
N THR A 46 5.09 10.70 1.49
CA THR A 46 5.94 9.52 1.56
C THR A 46 6.84 9.59 2.77
N SER A 47 7.32 8.44 3.24
CA SER A 47 8.34 8.36 4.28
C SER A 47 9.77 8.26 3.73
N ARG A 48 9.96 8.32 2.40
CA ARG A 48 11.27 8.19 1.74
C ARG A 48 11.59 9.36 0.81
N THR A 49 12.85 9.79 0.85
CA THR A 49 13.40 10.78 -0.10
C THR A 49 13.79 10.11 -1.42
N ASN A 50 13.92 10.90 -2.49
CA ASN A 50 14.36 10.45 -3.83
C ASN A 50 13.56 9.28 -4.41
N THR A 51 12.28 9.18 -4.04
CA THR A 51 11.35 8.16 -4.53
C THR A 51 10.62 8.71 -5.77
N PRO A 52 10.42 7.91 -6.84
CA PRO A 52 9.63 8.34 -7.98
C PRO A 52 8.16 8.59 -7.60
N GLY A 53 7.41 9.22 -8.49
CA GLY A 53 5.99 9.49 -8.29
C GLY A 53 5.15 8.19 -8.18
N PRO A 54 3.95 8.26 -7.59
CA PRO A 54 3.08 7.10 -7.35
C PRO A 54 2.74 6.27 -8.61
N TRP A 55 2.67 6.89 -9.78
CA TRP A 55 2.43 6.18 -11.05
C TRP A 55 3.55 5.21 -11.47
N SER A 56 4.73 5.30 -10.88
CA SER A 56 5.87 4.43 -11.16
C SER A 56 5.78 3.06 -10.46
N LEU A 57 4.60 2.41 -10.46
CA LEU A 57 4.36 1.12 -9.79
C LEU A 57 5.43 0.08 -10.13
N GLY A 58 5.82 -0.03 -11.40
CA GLY A 58 6.85 -0.98 -11.84
C GLY A 58 8.19 -0.80 -11.11
N TRP A 59 8.60 0.44 -10.82
CA TRP A 59 9.82 0.72 -10.07
C TRP A 59 9.75 0.18 -8.64
N PHE A 60 8.60 0.35 -7.98
CA PHE A 60 8.41 -0.16 -6.62
C PHE A 60 8.34 -1.69 -6.57
N LEU A 61 7.71 -2.31 -7.56
CA LEU A 61 7.68 -3.77 -7.67
C LEU A 61 9.07 -4.35 -7.93
N GLU A 62 9.84 -3.72 -8.82
CA GLU A 62 11.22 -4.12 -9.09
C GLU A 62 12.10 -3.99 -7.84
N GLU A 63 11.93 -2.91 -7.06
CA GLU A 63 12.66 -2.73 -5.80
C GLU A 63 12.35 -3.84 -4.78
N VAL A 64 11.07 -4.22 -4.64
CA VAL A 64 10.69 -5.33 -3.77
C VAL A 64 11.22 -6.65 -4.31
N GLU A 65 11.03 -6.96 -5.59
CA GLU A 65 11.37 -8.26 -6.18
C GLU A 65 12.88 -8.53 -6.20
N TYR A 66 13.69 -7.54 -6.59
CA TYR A 66 15.13 -7.70 -6.78
C TYR A 66 15.98 -7.08 -5.66
N GLY A 67 15.35 -6.45 -4.67
CA GLY A 67 16.02 -5.78 -3.56
C GLY A 67 15.50 -6.19 -2.18
N ASN A 68 15.83 -5.37 -1.19
CA ASN A 68 15.27 -5.44 0.15
C ASN A 68 15.00 -4.02 0.65
N PRO A 69 13.95 -3.34 0.14
CA PRO A 69 13.66 -1.99 0.57
C PRO A 69 13.41 -1.95 2.08
N GLN A 70 13.92 -0.89 2.71
CA GLN A 70 13.53 -0.55 4.09
C GLN A 70 12.04 -0.23 4.15
N SER A 71 11.42 -0.39 5.31
CA SER A 71 9.99 -0.12 5.46
C SER A 71 9.64 1.32 5.08
N TYR A 72 8.57 1.48 4.31
CA TYR A 72 8.09 2.79 3.87
C TYR A 72 6.60 2.83 3.63
N VAL A 73 6.07 4.04 3.59
CA VAL A 73 4.72 4.31 3.11
C VAL A 73 4.74 5.42 2.07
N MET A 74 3.86 5.32 1.09
CA MET A 74 3.46 6.38 0.19
C MET A 74 1.93 6.41 0.14
N ILE A 75 1.35 7.59 0.30
CA ILE A 75 -0.09 7.80 0.23
C ILE A 75 -0.41 9.11 -0.47
N GLY A 76 -1.37 9.11 -1.36
CA GLY A 76 -1.87 10.37 -1.93
C GLY A 76 -2.72 10.17 -3.16
N ILE A 77 -2.94 11.28 -3.86
CA ILE A 77 -3.69 11.36 -5.10
C ILE A 77 -2.74 11.90 -6.16
N ASP A 78 -2.60 11.22 -7.28
CA ASP A 78 -1.75 11.69 -8.38
C ASP A 78 -2.41 11.47 -9.73
N GLY A 79 -2.12 12.35 -10.69
CA GLY A 79 -2.69 12.34 -12.04
C GLY A 79 -3.29 13.68 -12.49
N HIS A 80 -3.81 13.72 -13.73
CA HIS A 80 -4.29 14.94 -14.38
C HIS A 80 -5.80 14.90 -14.67
N GLY A 81 -6.61 15.44 -13.76
CA GLY A 81 -8.07 15.47 -13.89
C GLY A 81 -8.73 14.15 -13.49
N GLN A 82 -10.06 14.15 -13.35
CA GLN A 82 -10.78 13.04 -12.70
C GLN A 82 -10.57 11.67 -13.36
N GLU A 83 -10.47 11.62 -14.69
CA GLU A 83 -10.32 10.36 -15.44
C GLU A 83 -8.89 9.79 -15.42
N SER A 84 -7.90 10.56 -14.97
CA SER A 84 -6.50 10.09 -14.88
C SER A 84 -5.89 10.26 -13.49
N SER A 85 -6.68 10.71 -12.52
CA SER A 85 -6.30 10.72 -11.10
C SER A 85 -6.63 9.39 -10.44
N ALA A 86 -5.70 8.90 -9.63
CA ALA A 86 -5.91 7.74 -8.78
C ALA A 86 -5.45 8.04 -7.36
N THR A 87 -6.06 7.34 -6.41
CA THR A 87 -5.53 7.24 -5.05
C THR A 87 -4.48 6.16 -5.03
N HIS A 88 -3.36 6.43 -4.38
CA HIS A 88 -2.25 5.50 -4.24
C HIS A 88 -2.00 5.26 -2.75
N PHE A 89 -1.86 3.98 -2.38
CA PHE A 89 -1.40 3.56 -1.07
C PHE A 89 -0.39 2.43 -1.23
N TYR A 90 0.88 2.75 -1.03
CA TYR A 90 1.98 1.78 -1.00
C TYR A 90 2.51 1.68 0.41
N LEU A 91 2.47 0.48 0.97
CA LEU A 91 3.06 0.17 2.27
C LEU A 91 4.02 -0.99 2.07
N VAL A 92 5.27 -0.82 2.48
CA VAL A 92 6.24 -1.91 2.52
C VAL A 92 6.74 -2.01 3.94
N GLU A 93 6.62 -3.21 4.50
CA GLU A 93 7.18 -3.63 5.79
C GLU A 93 8.00 -4.89 5.58
N GLU A 94 8.60 -5.41 6.65
CA GLU A 94 9.45 -6.59 6.59
C GLU A 94 8.69 -7.81 6.04
N ASP A 95 7.51 -8.07 6.59
CA ASP A 95 6.73 -9.28 6.34
C ASP A 95 5.69 -9.12 5.23
N ILE A 96 5.32 -7.88 4.92
CA ILE A 96 4.23 -7.60 4.00
C ILE A 96 4.48 -6.35 3.16
N ALA A 97 4.02 -6.37 1.91
CA ALA A 97 3.96 -5.21 1.04
C ALA A 97 2.59 -5.12 0.36
N PHE A 98 1.98 -3.94 0.43
CA PHE A 98 0.77 -3.58 -0.27
C PHE A 98 1.06 -2.51 -1.32
N PHE A 99 0.58 -2.72 -2.53
CA PHE A 99 0.60 -1.76 -3.62
C PHE A 99 -0.82 -1.55 -4.14
N HIS A 100 -1.53 -0.61 -3.55
CA HIS A 100 -2.93 -0.37 -3.86
C HIS A 100 -3.11 0.93 -4.62
N GLN A 101 -3.81 0.85 -5.75
CA GLN A 101 -4.24 1.99 -6.54
C GLN A 101 -5.75 1.89 -6.75
N SER A 102 -6.46 2.98 -6.49
CA SER A 102 -7.91 3.06 -6.69
C SER A 102 -8.27 4.26 -7.55
N GLN A 103 -9.36 4.15 -8.30
CA GLN A 103 -10.00 5.30 -8.91
C GLN A 103 -10.47 6.28 -7.83
N MET A 104 -10.71 7.52 -8.24
CA MET A 104 -11.36 8.53 -7.40
C MET A 104 -12.86 8.22 -7.25
N ILE A 105 -13.45 8.67 -6.13
CA ILE A 105 -14.90 8.62 -5.96
C ILE A 105 -15.55 9.46 -7.05
N SER A 106 -16.55 8.87 -7.70
CA SER A 106 -17.31 9.51 -8.77
C SER A 106 -18.79 9.14 -8.65
N PRO A 107 -19.71 9.94 -9.21
CA PRO A 107 -21.13 9.59 -9.22
C PRO A 107 -21.44 8.23 -9.88
N SER A 108 -20.56 7.75 -10.76
CA SER A 108 -20.63 6.43 -11.38
C SER A 108 -20.19 5.28 -10.46
N ASN A 109 -19.52 5.56 -9.35
CA ASN A 109 -19.06 4.57 -8.38
C ASN A 109 -19.25 5.06 -6.94
N PRO A 110 -20.51 5.21 -6.47
CA PRO A 110 -20.80 5.75 -5.14
C PRO A 110 -20.41 4.81 -3.99
N GLU A 111 -20.31 3.51 -4.25
CA GLU A 111 -19.97 2.47 -3.26
C GLU A 111 -18.46 2.35 -3.01
N LEU A 112 -17.65 3.13 -3.73
CA LEU A 112 -16.19 3.04 -3.66
C LEU A 112 -15.64 3.35 -2.27
N GLU A 113 -16.23 4.30 -1.54
CA GLU A 113 -15.78 4.64 -0.19
C GLU A 113 -15.89 3.45 0.76
N GLU A 114 -17.06 2.81 0.81
CA GLU A 114 -17.31 1.61 1.63
C GLU A 114 -16.42 0.45 1.19
N SER A 115 -16.32 0.21 -0.12
CA SER A 115 -15.46 -0.83 -0.67
C SER A 115 -13.98 -0.61 -0.30
N LEU A 116 -13.50 0.64 -0.30
CA LEU A 116 -12.13 0.95 0.11
C LEU A 116 -11.93 0.78 1.61
N SER A 117 -12.93 1.12 2.43
CA SER A 117 -12.88 0.89 3.88
C SER A 117 -12.74 -0.60 4.19
N ASP A 118 -13.56 -1.45 3.57
CA ASP A 118 -13.49 -2.91 3.74
C ASP A 118 -12.14 -3.47 3.28
N GLN A 119 -11.61 -2.96 2.16
CA GLN A 119 -10.30 -3.36 1.66
C GLN A 119 -9.17 -2.98 2.64
N TYR A 120 -9.24 -1.79 3.24
CA TYR A 120 -8.27 -1.32 4.21
C TYR A 120 -8.33 -2.09 5.54
N ASP A 121 -9.53 -2.44 6.00
CA ASP A 121 -9.69 -3.32 7.16
C ASP A 121 -9.12 -4.71 6.88
N LEU A 122 -9.37 -5.26 5.69
CA LEU A 122 -8.81 -6.54 5.27
C LEU A 122 -7.27 -6.49 5.17
N MET A 123 -6.69 -5.40 4.66
CA MET A 123 -5.23 -5.22 4.66
C MET A 123 -4.65 -5.27 6.08
N ALA A 124 -5.26 -4.58 7.03
CA ALA A 124 -4.82 -4.60 8.43
C ALA A 124 -4.89 -6.02 9.02
N ILE A 125 -5.96 -6.77 8.72
CA ILE A 125 -6.12 -8.17 9.13
C ILE A 125 -5.03 -9.05 8.51
N ILE A 126 -4.76 -8.92 7.21
CA ILE A 126 -3.72 -9.69 6.50
C ILE A 126 -2.33 -9.39 7.09
N ALA A 127 -2.01 -8.13 7.40
CA ALA A 127 -0.74 -7.76 8.01
C ALA A 127 -0.53 -8.48 9.35
N VAL A 128 -1.53 -8.47 10.23
CA VAL A 128 -1.49 -9.18 11.51
C VAL A 128 -1.40 -10.70 11.32
N ALA A 129 -2.21 -11.25 10.41
CA ALA A 129 -2.22 -12.69 10.12
C ALA A 129 -0.87 -13.17 9.56
N THR A 130 -0.21 -12.36 8.74
CA THR A 130 1.12 -12.67 8.17
C THR A 130 2.17 -12.75 9.27
N ALA A 131 2.23 -11.77 10.17
CA ALA A 131 3.14 -11.79 11.31
C ALA A 131 2.91 -13.04 12.18
N GLN A 132 1.64 -13.36 12.50
CA GLN A 132 1.29 -14.56 13.27
C GLN A 132 1.66 -15.87 12.56
N ALA A 133 1.49 -15.94 11.24
CA ALA A 133 1.87 -17.11 10.46
C ALA A 133 3.39 -17.32 10.48
N LYS A 134 4.19 -16.25 10.45
CA LYS A 134 5.64 -16.32 10.60
C LYS A 134 6.06 -16.76 12.01
N GLU A 135 5.48 -16.18 13.06
CA GLU A 135 5.72 -16.58 14.45
C GLU A 135 5.44 -18.07 14.70
N LYS A 136 4.45 -18.64 14.01
CA LYS A 136 4.08 -20.06 14.10
C LYS A 136 4.87 -20.97 13.15
N GLY A 137 5.79 -20.44 12.35
CA GLY A 137 6.54 -21.21 11.34
C GLY A 137 5.68 -21.71 10.17
N GLN A 138 4.49 -21.13 9.96
CA GLN A 138 3.59 -21.41 8.84
C GLN A 138 4.00 -20.65 7.56
N MET A 139 4.83 -19.63 7.72
CA MET A 139 5.54 -18.92 6.66
C MET A 139 7.03 -18.87 7.01
N ALA A 140 7.89 -18.82 5.99
CA ALA A 140 9.34 -18.72 6.21
C ALA A 140 9.70 -17.35 6.83
N GLU A 141 10.66 -17.35 7.76
CA GLU A 141 11.06 -16.16 8.52
C GLU A 141 11.58 -15.02 7.63
N GLU A 142 12.24 -15.32 6.53
CA GLU A 142 12.73 -14.29 5.58
C GLU A 142 11.69 -13.92 4.52
N SER A 143 10.54 -14.58 4.49
CA SER A 143 9.55 -14.36 3.43
C SER A 143 8.71 -13.11 3.65
N ARG A 144 8.23 -12.54 2.54
CA ARG A 144 7.33 -11.39 2.48
C ARG A 144 6.13 -11.70 1.61
N LEU A 145 4.93 -11.43 2.11
CA LEU A 145 3.70 -11.44 1.32
C LEU A 145 3.60 -10.12 0.54
N VAL A 146 3.43 -10.18 -0.79
CA VAL A 146 3.31 -9.00 -1.64
C VAL A 146 1.96 -9.01 -2.33
N ILE A 147 1.18 -7.95 -2.16
CA ILE A 147 -0.18 -7.82 -2.71
C ILE A 147 -0.26 -6.55 -3.55
N VAL A 148 -0.71 -6.69 -4.81
CA VAL A 148 -0.75 -5.62 -5.79
C VAL A 148 -2.17 -5.49 -6.36
N ARG A 149 -2.74 -4.30 -6.23
CA ARG A 149 -4.05 -3.92 -6.77
C ARG A 149 -3.90 -2.66 -7.60
N PRO A 150 -3.44 -2.76 -8.85
CA PRO A 150 -3.33 -1.62 -9.75
C PRO A 150 -4.71 -1.20 -10.27
N THR A 151 -4.87 0.07 -10.67
CA THR A 151 -6.17 0.56 -11.16
C THR A 151 -6.51 0.06 -12.57
N TYR A 152 -5.52 -0.19 -13.42
CA TYR A 152 -5.72 -0.48 -14.85
C TYR A 152 -5.17 -1.84 -15.31
N ARG A 153 -4.91 -2.76 -14.37
CA ARG A 153 -4.47 -4.13 -14.66
C ARG A 153 -5.15 -5.09 -13.69
N HIS A 154 -5.10 -6.39 -14.00
CA HIS A 154 -5.58 -7.39 -13.06
C HIS A 154 -4.77 -7.34 -11.76
N PRO A 155 -5.43 -7.47 -10.60
CA PRO A 155 -4.75 -7.68 -9.32
C PRO A 155 -3.91 -8.96 -9.32
N PHE A 156 -2.84 -8.94 -8.55
CA PHE A 156 -1.99 -10.10 -8.35
C PHE A 156 -1.30 -10.04 -7.00
N TRP A 157 -0.85 -11.19 -6.53
CA TRP A 157 -0.11 -11.28 -5.27
C TRP A 157 0.91 -12.42 -5.35
N GLY A 158 1.84 -12.48 -4.41
CA GLY A 158 2.82 -13.55 -4.35
C GLY A 158 3.59 -13.57 -3.05
N ILE A 159 4.41 -14.60 -2.88
CA ILE A 159 5.35 -14.70 -1.77
C ILE A 159 6.74 -14.47 -2.30
N GLN A 160 7.41 -13.44 -1.80
CA GLN A 160 8.84 -13.31 -1.90
C GLN A 160 9.46 -14.27 -0.87
N PRO A 161 10.21 -15.30 -1.28
CA PRO A 161 10.72 -16.30 -0.33
C PRO A 161 11.80 -15.72 0.59
N ARG A 162 12.60 -14.78 0.07
CA ARG A 162 13.58 -13.96 0.79
C ARG A 162 13.90 -12.72 -0.03
N PRO A 163 14.43 -11.64 0.56
CA PRO A 163 14.71 -10.43 -0.18
C PRO A 163 15.69 -10.64 -1.35
N GLY A 164 15.44 -9.98 -2.48
CA GLY A 164 16.20 -10.12 -3.71
C GLY A 164 15.97 -11.42 -4.48
N HIS A 165 14.96 -12.22 -4.10
CA HIS A 165 14.54 -13.41 -4.84
C HIS A 165 13.24 -13.15 -5.59
N PRO A 166 13.09 -13.73 -6.81
CA PRO A 166 11.88 -13.61 -7.59
C PRO A 166 10.64 -14.01 -6.81
N ILE A 167 9.54 -13.32 -7.10
CA ILE A 167 8.24 -13.58 -6.48
C ILE A 167 7.49 -14.58 -7.36
N ASP A 168 6.92 -15.62 -6.74
CA ASP A 168 5.97 -16.51 -7.40
C ASP A 168 4.61 -15.82 -7.51
N TRP A 169 4.44 -15.05 -8.59
CA TRP A 169 3.25 -14.23 -8.84
C TRP A 169 2.03 -15.05 -9.21
N LYS A 170 0.89 -14.65 -8.66
CA LYS A 170 -0.43 -15.24 -8.90
C LYS A 170 -1.41 -14.16 -9.28
N ASP A 171 -1.95 -14.27 -10.49
CA ASP A 171 -3.08 -13.44 -10.92
C ASP A 171 -4.32 -13.78 -10.09
N ALA A 172 -5.10 -12.75 -9.74
CA ALA A 172 -6.32 -12.90 -8.97
C ALA A 172 -7.38 -11.90 -9.43
N GLU A 173 -8.66 -12.30 -9.34
CA GLU A 173 -9.76 -11.34 -9.51
C GLU A 173 -9.78 -10.34 -8.36
N ASP A 174 -9.51 -10.82 -7.14
CA ASP A 174 -9.30 -10.01 -5.95
C ASP A 174 -8.06 -10.51 -5.20
N ALA A 175 -6.96 -9.75 -5.30
CA ALA A 175 -5.69 -10.13 -4.67
C ALA A 175 -5.72 -10.10 -3.13
N LEU A 176 -6.57 -9.26 -2.50
CA LEU A 176 -6.66 -9.24 -1.04
C LEU A 176 -7.41 -10.47 -0.54
N LEU A 177 -8.53 -10.80 -1.18
CA LEU A 177 -9.34 -11.95 -0.81
C LEU A 177 -8.62 -13.27 -1.08
N ASP A 178 -7.93 -13.40 -2.22
CA ASP A 178 -7.21 -14.64 -2.53
C ASP A 178 -5.99 -14.83 -1.60
N ALA A 179 -5.23 -13.77 -1.31
CA ALA A 179 -4.14 -13.82 -0.36
C ALA A 179 -4.61 -14.13 1.07
N SER A 180 -5.73 -13.54 1.52
CA SER A 180 -6.29 -13.82 2.85
C SER A 180 -6.77 -15.27 2.97
N ASN A 181 -7.41 -15.80 1.93
CA ASN A 181 -7.80 -17.22 1.88
C ASN A 181 -6.59 -18.16 1.90
N TRP A 182 -5.50 -17.78 1.21
CA TRP A 182 -4.26 -18.54 1.23
C TRP A 182 -3.58 -18.56 2.61
N LEU A 183 -3.60 -17.43 3.32
CA LEU A 183 -3.13 -17.32 4.71
C LEU A 183 -3.98 -18.17 5.65
N ALA A 184 -5.30 -18.02 5.58
CA ALA A 184 -6.24 -18.74 6.45
C ALA A 184 -6.04 -20.27 6.38
N LYS A 185 -5.82 -20.82 5.18
CA LYS A 185 -5.56 -22.26 4.97
C LYS A 185 -4.28 -22.78 5.65
N ARG A 186 -3.34 -21.90 6.02
CA ARG A 186 -2.10 -22.27 6.73
C ARG A 186 -2.18 -22.12 8.23
N MET A 187 -3.13 -21.31 8.69
CA MET A 187 -3.33 -21.03 10.11
C MET A 187 -4.17 -22.12 10.81
N HIS A 188 -4.76 -23.04 10.04
CA HIS A 188 -5.49 -24.23 10.48
C HIS A 188 -4.66 -25.50 10.26
#